data_AF-A0A7W3TK87-F1
#
_entry.id   AF-A0A7W3TK87-F1
#
_cell.length_a   1.000
_cell.length_b   1.000
_cell.length_c   1.000
_cell.angle_alpha   90.00
_cell.angle_beta   90.00
_cell.angle_gamma   90.00
#
_symmetry.space_group_name_H-M   'P 1'
#
loop_
_entity.id
_entity.type
_entity.pdbx_description
1 polymer ?
#
loop_
_entity_poly.entity_id
_entity_poly.type
_entity_poly.pdbx_seq_one_letter_code
_entity_poly.pdbx_strand_id
1 'polypeptide(L)'
;MHLALRSLRPYALPTGLLAGLTLALAACQPTTPTPATAAGEAAATPAEPAAAPADAMIEGQAIYRERMMLPPGSRLSVQLIDNLLADTPKAVLAEVAVDDARSSPIPFRLSYDAADLRPNGMYGLHASVRGPDGALLFVTDTRHAVDPATDAPVELLMKRVSSRGAPTTPGEGPQAGLTLQCGDLRVDARLRPGDGKAMLALSGRQLALASADDGNRYEDDLGNALDTRDGAYALSLAGQPAVACTPVESPSPWGAAARGGIAFRAAGNEPGWHVEVGSGDAPRLKAELDYGARTVEVEHAAREGLDYAGTAADGSVVRLEVERNACQDDMSGESFEASARLSVNGETYRGCGSFLAP
;
A
#
# COMPACT_ATOMS: atom_id res chain seq x y z
N MET A 1 -20.11 62.46 -31.64
CA MET A 1 -19.22 61.60 -30.83
C MET A 1 -19.68 60.16 -31.02
N HIS A 2 -19.24 59.49 -32.09
CA HIS A 2 -18.08 58.57 -32.15
C HIS A 2 -18.24 57.34 -31.24
N LEU A 3 -18.73 56.22 -31.80
CA LEU A 3 -18.00 55.14 -32.51
C LEU A 3 -17.19 54.25 -31.56
N ALA A 4 -17.59 52.98 -31.41
CA ALA A 4 -17.02 51.84 -32.15
C ALA A 4 -17.27 50.52 -31.40
N LEU A 5 -18.13 49.65 -31.95
CA LEU A 5 -18.15 48.22 -31.61
C LEU A 5 -17.14 47.49 -32.51
N ARG A 6 -16.22 46.73 -31.91
CA ARG A 6 -15.28 45.85 -32.63
C ARG A 6 -15.90 44.48 -32.87
N SER A 7 -15.88 44.07 -34.12
CA SER A 7 -16.29 42.76 -34.64
C SER A 7 -15.30 41.65 -34.31
N LEU A 8 -15.79 40.47 -33.93
CA LEU A 8 -15.02 39.23 -33.91
C LEU A 8 -15.13 38.54 -35.28
N ARG A 9 -13.98 38.16 -35.87
CA ARG A 9 -13.90 37.31 -37.06
C ARG A 9 -13.58 35.87 -36.64
N PRO A 10 -14.22 34.84 -37.23
CA PRO A 10 -13.82 33.45 -37.09
C PRO A 10 -12.68 33.11 -38.07
N TYR A 11 -11.71 32.31 -37.62
CA TYR A 11 -10.68 31.73 -38.50
C TYR A 11 -10.89 30.21 -38.62
N ALA A 12 -10.94 29.77 -39.87
CA ALA A 12 -11.15 28.41 -40.33
C ALA A 12 -9.84 27.60 -40.37
N LEU A 13 -10.01 26.28 -40.31
CA LEU A 13 -9.02 25.21 -40.53
C LEU A 13 -8.35 25.29 -41.92
N PRO A 14 -7.25 24.54 -42.11
CA PRO A 14 -7.35 23.51 -43.14
C PRO A 14 -6.74 22.14 -42.79
N THR A 15 -7.42 21.17 -43.38
CA THR A 15 -7.16 19.76 -43.66
C THR A 15 -5.93 19.49 -44.55
N GLY A 16 -5.30 18.33 -44.35
CA GLY A 16 -4.46 17.61 -45.32
C GLY A 16 -3.72 16.47 -44.62
N LEU A 17 -3.47 15.28 -45.18
CA LEU A 17 -3.87 14.62 -46.43
C LEU A 17 -3.50 13.13 -46.21
N LEU A 18 -4.44 12.19 -46.43
CA LEU A 18 -4.19 10.75 -46.49
C LEU A 18 -3.85 10.37 -47.93
N ALA A 19 -2.77 9.60 -48.14
CA ALA A 19 -2.56 8.85 -49.38
C ALA A 19 -1.85 7.53 -49.05
N GLY A 20 -2.60 6.43 -49.20
CA GLY A 20 -2.07 5.08 -49.17
C GLY A 20 -1.51 4.66 -50.53
N LEU A 21 -0.68 3.61 -50.51
CA LEU A 21 -0.37 2.81 -51.68
C LEU A 21 -0.26 1.35 -51.24
N THR A 22 -0.99 0.48 -51.93
CA THR A 22 -1.16 -0.95 -51.68
C THR A 22 -0.73 -1.75 -52.92
N LEU A 23 -0.63 -3.08 -52.73
CA LEU A 23 -0.47 -4.19 -53.71
C LEU A 23 0.97 -4.43 -54.26
N ALA A 24 1.47 -5.68 -54.46
CA ALA A 24 0.85 -7.00 -54.58
C ALA A 24 1.81 -8.17 -54.27
N LEU A 25 1.22 -9.35 -54.01
CA LEU A 25 1.81 -10.68 -53.83
C LEU A 25 2.34 -11.31 -55.15
N ALA A 26 3.28 -12.27 -55.07
CA ALA A 26 3.08 -13.71 -55.36
C ALA A 26 4.34 -14.51 -55.79
N ALA A 27 4.58 -15.59 -55.04
CA ALA A 27 5.18 -16.92 -55.29
C ALA A 27 5.91 -17.30 -56.61
N CYS A 28 7.02 -18.04 -56.48
CA CYS A 28 7.23 -19.40 -57.03
C CYS A 28 8.57 -20.02 -56.57
N GLN A 29 8.52 -21.25 -56.06
CA GLN A 29 9.63 -22.25 -56.01
C GLN A 29 9.23 -23.43 -56.94
N PRO A 30 9.98 -24.55 -57.11
CA PRO A 30 11.38 -24.93 -56.78
C PRO A 30 12.13 -25.56 -57.98
N THR A 31 13.42 -25.95 -57.82
CA THR A 31 13.95 -27.30 -58.18
C THR A 31 15.44 -27.46 -57.85
N THR A 32 15.77 -28.67 -57.38
CA THR A 32 17.06 -29.22 -56.92
C THR A 32 18.09 -29.48 -58.04
N PRO A 33 19.40 -29.64 -57.73
CA PRO A 33 19.93 -31.00 -57.54
C PRO A 33 21.04 -31.16 -56.47
N THR A 34 21.24 -32.41 -56.07
CA THR A 34 22.36 -33.03 -55.31
C THR A 34 22.89 -34.18 -56.22
N PRO A 35 24.08 -34.82 -56.05
CA PRO A 35 25.18 -34.73 -55.06
C PRO A 35 26.60 -34.58 -55.67
N ALA A 36 27.63 -34.36 -54.84
CA ALA A 36 28.82 -35.25 -54.75
C ALA A 36 29.85 -34.76 -53.72
N THR A 37 30.22 -35.71 -52.86
CA THR A 37 31.18 -35.79 -51.77
C THR A 37 32.63 -35.38 -52.09
N ALA A 38 33.31 -34.64 -51.20
CA ALA A 38 34.68 -34.93 -50.74
C ALA A 38 35.12 -34.03 -49.55
N ALA A 39 35.42 -34.72 -48.45
CA ALA A 39 36.26 -34.40 -47.27
C ALA A 39 36.90 -33.01 -47.10
N GLY A 40 36.73 -32.46 -45.89
CA GLY A 40 37.48 -31.32 -45.37
C GLY A 40 37.11 -31.05 -43.91
N GLU A 41 37.78 -31.73 -43.01
CA GLU A 41 37.62 -31.70 -41.55
C GLU A 41 38.04 -30.33 -40.97
N ALA A 42 37.07 -29.58 -40.45
CA ALA A 42 37.28 -28.53 -39.45
C ALA A 42 36.02 -28.48 -38.60
N ALA A 43 36.10 -29.10 -37.42
CA ALA A 43 35.03 -29.15 -36.43
C ALA A 43 34.63 -27.73 -36.02
N ALA A 44 33.50 -27.25 -36.55
CA ALA A 44 32.78 -26.15 -35.96
C ALA A 44 32.14 -26.66 -34.68
N THR A 45 32.69 -26.24 -33.54
CA THR A 45 32.07 -26.35 -32.22
C THR A 45 30.61 -25.87 -32.32
N PRO A 46 29.62 -26.68 -31.93
CA PRO A 46 28.28 -26.17 -31.73
C PRO A 46 28.36 -25.03 -30.71
N ALA A 47 27.90 -23.84 -31.09
CA ALA A 47 27.73 -22.75 -30.15
C ALA A 47 26.92 -23.27 -28.97
N GLU A 48 27.60 -23.33 -27.82
CA GLU A 48 27.04 -23.65 -26.53
C GLU A 48 25.82 -22.75 -26.31
N PRO A 49 24.68 -23.28 -25.84
CA PRO A 49 23.53 -22.46 -25.49
C PRO A 49 24.00 -21.33 -24.59
N ALA A 50 23.53 -20.11 -24.89
CA ALA A 50 23.73 -18.94 -24.06
C ALA A 50 23.63 -19.32 -22.59
N ALA A 51 24.67 -18.95 -21.83
CA ALA A 51 24.71 -19.11 -20.39
C ALA A 51 23.33 -18.78 -19.83
N ALA A 52 22.76 -19.73 -19.08
CA ALA A 52 21.61 -19.46 -18.22
C ALA A 52 21.90 -18.16 -17.45
N PRO A 53 20.88 -17.30 -17.20
CA PRO A 53 21.10 -16.13 -16.37
C PRO A 53 21.82 -16.59 -15.11
N ALA A 54 22.99 -16.01 -14.84
CA ALA A 54 23.73 -16.35 -13.65
C ALA A 54 22.86 -15.88 -12.49
N ASP A 55 22.15 -16.82 -11.86
CA ASP A 55 21.42 -16.58 -10.63
C ASP A 55 22.44 -16.03 -9.63
N ALA A 56 22.39 -14.73 -9.40
CA ALA A 56 23.20 -14.11 -8.37
C ALA A 56 22.57 -14.44 -7.02
N MET A 57 23.39 -14.46 -5.97
CA MET A 57 22.98 -14.98 -4.68
C MET A 57 23.31 -13.99 -3.57
N ILE A 58 22.34 -13.77 -2.69
CA ILE A 58 22.53 -13.05 -1.43
C ILE A 58 22.54 -14.07 -0.31
N GLU A 59 23.65 -14.13 0.44
CA GLU A 59 23.76 -14.94 1.65
C GLU A 59 23.66 -14.06 2.91
N GLY A 60 22.95 -14.56 3.91
CA GLY A 60 22.78 -13.82 5.15
C GLY A 60 22.16 -14.62 6.27
N GLN A 61 21.97 -13.94 7.40
CA GLN A 61 21.34 -14.51 8.59
C GLN A 61 20.23 -13.62 9.11
N ALA A 62 19.10 -14.22 9.45
CA ALA A 62 17.99 -13.57 10.13
C ALA A 62 18.10 -13.78 11.65
N ILE A 63 18.10 -12.69 12.41
CA ILE A 63 18.32 -12.67 13.85
C ILE A 63 17.09 -12.14 14.57
N TYR A 64 16.73 -12.76 15.69
CA TYR A 64 15.83 -12.17 16.69
C TYR A 64 16.49 -12.24 18.07
N ARG A 65 16.13 -11.32 18.97
CA ARG A 65 16.88 -11.11 20.24
C ARG A 65 16.35 -11.94 21.41
N GLU A 66 15.14 -12.44 21.27
CA GLU A 66 14.43 -13.21 22.28
C GLU A 66 15.09 -14.57 22.48
N ARG A 67 15.37 -14.93 23.74
CA ARG A 67 15.97 -16.22 24.09
C ARG A 67 14.91 -17.31 24.12
N MET A 68 14.36 -17.62 22.95
CA MET A 68 13.35 -18.66 22.76
C MET A 68 13.63 -19.47 21.50
N MET A 69 13.07 -20.68 21.44
CA MET A 69 12.96 -21.41 20.18
C MET A 69 11.69 -20.96 19.45
N LEU A 70 11.76 -20.94 18.13
CA LEU A 70 10.59 -20.88 17.28
C LEU A 70 9.78 -22.18 17.42
N PRO A 71 8.44 -22.12 17.33
CA PRO A 71 7.61 -23.31 17.24
C PRO A 71 8.08 -24.25 16.12
N PRO A 72 8.03 -25.58 16.30
CA PRO A 72 8.26 -26.52 15.21
C PRO A 72 7.34 -26.24 14.02
N GLY A 73 7.84 -26.34 12.79
CA GLY A 73 7.11 -25.98 11.58
C GLY A 73 7.03 -24.48 11.28
N SER A 74 7.75 -23.63 12.02
CA SER A 74 7.93 -22.22 11.65
C SER A 74 8.67 -22.08 10.33
N ARG A 75 8.22 -21.14 9.49
CA ARG A 75 8.81 -20.84 8.18
C ARG A 75 9.30 -19.40 8.14
N LEU A 76 10.58 -19.22 7.84
CA LEU A 76 11.15 -17.92 7.49
C LEU A 76 10.88 -17.65 6.00
N SER A 77 10.47 -16.44 5.66
CA SER A 77 10.41 -15.92 4.28
C SER A 77 11.29 -14.67 4.21
N VAL A 78 12.17 -14.62 3.21
CA VAL A 78 13.05 -13.47 2.92
C VAL A 78 12.82 -13.03 1.49
N GLN A 79 12.53 -11.75 1.29
CA GLN A 79 12.21 -11.16 -0.01
C GLN A 79 13.25 -10.11 -0.38
N LEU A 80 13.71 -10.13 -1.64
CA LEU A 80 14.43 -9.02 -2.29
C LEU A 80 13.42 -8.14 -3.00
N ILE A 81 13.42 -6.85 -2.66
CA ILE A 81 12.41 -5.91 -3.14
C ILE A 81 13.08 -4.68 -3.75
N ASP A 82 12.62 -4.27 -4.93
CA ASP A 82 12.93 -2.97 -5.52
C ASP A 82 12.04 -1.89 -4.89
N ASN A 83 12.68 -0.98 -4.15
CA ASN A 83 12.00 0.07 -3.40
C ASN A 83 11.42 1.18 -4.28
N LEU A 84 11.88 1.35 -5.53
CA LEU A 84 11.27 2.35 -6.43
C LEU A 84 10.11 1.77 -7.23
N LEU A 85 9.73 0.50 -6.98
CA LEU A 85 8.51 -0.13 -7.49
C LEU A 85 7.51 -0.44 -6.37
N ALA A 86 7.68 0.20 -5.21
CA ALA A 86 6.78 0.06 -4.05
C ALA A 86 5.31 0.14 -4.49
N ASP A 87 4.47 -0.70 -3.89
CA ASP A 87 3.03 -0.82 -4.17
C ASP A 87 2.65 -1.46 -5.52
N THR A 88 3.60 -2.12 -6.19
CA THR A 88 3.31 -3.00 -7.34
C THR A 88 3.62 -4.46 -7.03
N PRO A 89 2.89 -5.42 -7.63
CA PRO A 89 3.24 -6.85 -7.55
C PRO A 89 4.64 -7.17 -8.11
N LYS A 90 5.22 -6.27 -8.91
CA LYS A 90 6.55 -6.40 -9.52
C LYS A 90 7.68 -5.93 -8.61
N ALA A 91 7.38 -5.40 -7.42
CA ALA A 91 8.39 -4.94 -6.49
C ALA A 91 9.26 -6.09 -5.97
N VAL A 92 8.68 -7.27 -5.77
CA VAL A 92 9.40 -8.45 -5.28
C VAL A 92 10.13 -9.11 -6.43
N LEU A 93 11.46 -9.09 -6.38
CA LEU A 93 12.33 -9.66 -7.41
C LEU A 93 12.64 -11.12 -7.14
N ALA A 94 12.76 -11.49 -5.85
CA ALA A 94 12.99 -12.86 -5.44
C ALA A 94 12.45 -13.09 -4.02
N GLU A 95 12.09 -14.33 -3.72
CA GLU A 95 11.72 -14.78 -2.39
C GLU A 95 12.33 -16.16 -2.11
N VAL A 96 12.84 -16.34 -0.89
CA VAL A 96 13.23 -17.66 -0.38
C VAL A 96 12.45 -17.98 0.89
N ALA A 97 11.99 -19.22 0.98
CA ALA A 97 11.43 -19.78 2.20
C ALA A 97 12.44 -20.76 2.84
N VAL A 98 12.66 -20.63 4.15
CA VAL A 98 13.39 -21.61 4.96
C VAL A 98 12.40 -22.29 5.87
N ASP A 99 12.11 -23.55 5.56
CA ASP A 99 11.26 -24.41 6.38
C ASP A 99 11.94 -24.82 7.68
N ASP A 100 11.12 -25.18 8.67
CA ASP A 100 11.58 -25.67 9.97
C ASP A 100 12.61 -24.75 10.63
N ALA A 101 12.40 -23.43 10.57
CA ALA A 101 13.21 -22.46 11.30
C ALA A 101 13.00 -22.65 12.81
N ARG A 102 14.04 -23.00 13.57
CA ARG A 102 13.95 -23.36 15.00
C ARG A 102 14.53 -22.34 15.96
N SER A 103 15.60 -21.65 15.58
CA SER A 103 16.34 -20.78 16.49
C SER A 103 17.11 -19.71 15.72
N SER A 104 17.25 -18.53 16.32
CA SER A 104 18.17 -17.50 15.83
C SER A 104 19.63 -17.89 16.15
N PRO A 105 20.61 -17.59 15.25
CA PRO A 105 20.46 -17.07 13.88
C PRO A 105 19.92 -18.10 12.89
N ILE A 106 19.09 -17.66 11.93
CA ILE A 106 18.54 -18.51 10.86
C ILE A 106 19.24 -18.14 9.54
N PRO A 107 20.07 -19.03 8.96
CA PRO A 107 20.74 -18.76 7.70
C PRO A 107 19.76 -18.82 6.52
N PHE A 108 19.97 -17.99 5.51
CA PHE A 108 19.24 -18.03 4.25
C PHE A 108 20.18 -17.82 3.06
N ARG A 109 19.76 -18.33 1.90
CA ARG A 109 20.41 -18.11 0.60
C ARG A 109 19.33 -17.74 -0.40
N LEU A 110 19.36 -16.50 -0.89
CA LEU A 110 18.34 -15.97 -1.78
C LEU A 110 18.94 -15.83 -3.19
N SER A 111 18.47 -16.65 -4.12
CA SER A 111 18.85 -16.58 -5.53
C SER A 111 17.93 -15.61 -6.27
N TYR A 112 18.49 -14.80 -7.17
CA TYR A 112 17.75 -13.81 -7.95
C TYR A 112 18.38 -13.66 -9.34
N ASP A 113 17.58 -13.24 -10.33
CA ASP A 113 18.06 -12.95 -11.67
C ASP A 113 18.69 -11.55 -11.70
N ALA A 114 19.98 -11.46 -12.05
CA ALA A 114 20.67 -10.18 -12.18
C ALA A 114 20.07 -9.28 -13.28
N ALA A 115 19.35 -9.86 -14.25
CA ALA A 115 18.64 -9.12 -15.29
C ALA A 115 17.40 -8.36 -14.76
N ASP A 116 16.86 -8.76 -13.60
CA ASP A 116 15.76 -8.06 -12.93
C ASP A 116 16.23 -6.79 -12.21
N LEU A 117 17.55 -6.61 -12.07
CA LEU A 117 18.11 -5.40 -11.49
C LEU A 117 18.09 -4.24 -12.51
N ARG A 118 17.48 -3.12 -12.11
CA ARG A 118 17.48 -1.87 -12.84
C ARG A 118 18.78 -1.09 -12.61
N PRO A 119 19.29 -0.41 -13.66
CA PRO A 119 20.34 0.58 -13.49
C PRO A 119 19.91 1.66 -12.47
N ASN A 120 20.72 1.89 -11.43
CA ASN A 120 20.42 2.78 -10.30
C ASN A 120 19.17 2.39 -9.49
N GLY A 121 18.82 1.09 -9.44
CA GLY A 121 17.76 0.59 -8.56
C GLY A 121 18.13 0.72 -7.07
N MET A 122 17.10 0.80 -6.22
CA MET A 122 17.25 0.83 -4.76
C MET A 122 16.64 -0.44 -4.19
N TYR A 123 17.47 -1.31 -3.62
CA TYR A 123 17.02 -2.63 -3.17
C TYR A 123 16.96 -2.72 -1.65
N GLY A 124 16.00 -3.49 -1.17
CA GLY A 124 15.88 -3.80 0.24
C GLY A 124 15.46 -5.24 0.48
N LEU A 125 15.98 -5.82 1.55
CA LEU A 125 15.55 -7.12 2.05
C LEU A 125 14.47 -6.94 3.13
N HIS A 126 13.48 -7.82 3.09
CA HIS A 126 12.47 -7.96 4.13
C HIS A 126 12.42 -9.41 4.59
N ALA A 127 12.44 -9.65 5.90
CA ALA A 127 12.32 -10.99 6.46
C ALA A 127 11.13 -11.08 7.41
N SER A 128 10.45 -12.23 7.35
CA SER A 128 9.32 -12.56 8.22
C SER A 128 9.36 -14.03 8.65
N VAL A 129 8.98 -14.33 9.88
CA VAL A 129 8.81 -15.71 10.36
C VAL A 129 7.35 -15.93 10.70
N ARG A 130 6.74 -16.94 10.06
CA ARG A 130 5.40 -17.41 10.40
C ARG A 130 5.45 -18.73 11.17
N GLY A 131 4.54 -18.91 12.13
CA GLY A 131 4.31 -20.17 12.81
C GLY A 131 3.67 -21.23 11.89
N PRO A 132 3.60 -22.50 12.34
CA PRO A 132 2.92 -23.57 11.61
C PRO A 132 1.41 -23.30 11.42
N ASP A 133 0.85 -22.43 12.24
CA ASP A 133 -0.53 -21.92 12.18
C ASP A 133 -0.70 -20.72 11.23
N GLY A 134 0.38 -20.28 10.57
CA GLY A 134 0.40 -19.11 9.69
C GLY A 134 0.55 -17.77 10.43
N ALA A 135 0.62 -17.76 11.77
CA ALA A 135 0.72 -16.53 12.55
C ALA A 135 2.11 -15.88 12.38
N LEU A 136 2.15 -14.56 12.15
CA LEU A 136 3.41 -13.82 12.07
C LEU A 136 4.05 -13.68 13.46
N LEU A 137 5.24 -14.24 13.63
CA LEU A 137 5.98 -14.26 14.90
C LEU A 137 7.06 -13.17 14.96
N PHE A 138 7.79 -12.99 13.86
CA PHE A 138 8.88 -12.03 13.75
C PHE A 138 8.87 -11.37 12.38
N VAL A 139 9.29 -10.11 12.31
CA VAL A 139 9.35 -9.34 11.06
C VAL A 139 10.44 -8.27 11.14
N THR A 140 11.11 -7.93 10.04
CA THR A 140 11.95 -6.72 10.01
C THR A 140 11.06 -5.47 10.09
N ASP A 141 11.46 -4.50 10.91
CA ASP A 141 10.68 -3.26 11.11
C ASP A 141 10.85 -2.26 9.97
N THR A 142 11.98 -2.33 9.28
CA THR A 142 12.26 -1.61 8.04
C THR A 142 12.82 -2.57 6.99
N ARG A 143 12.87 -2.12 5.73
CA ARG A 143 13.60 -2.84 4.68
C ARG A 143 15.08 -2.59 4.86
N HIS A 144 15.86 -3.67 4.95
CA HIS A 144 17.30 -3.57 5.08
C HIS A 144 17.90 -3.27 3.70
N ALA A 145 18.40 -2.05 3.51
CA ALA A 145 18.99 -1.63 2.25
C ALA A 145 20.19 -2.51 1.90
N VAL A 146 20.23 -2.99 0.65
CA VAL A 146 21.33 -3.80 0.13
C VAL A 146 21.72 -3.33 -1.26
N ASP A 147 22.98 -3.52 -1.62
CA ASP A 147 23.42 -3.55 -3.00
C ASP A 147 23.60 -5.02 -3.40
N PRO A 148 22.64 -5.62 -4.14
CA PRO A 148 22.70 -7.03 -4.52
C PRO A 148 23.94 -7.37 -5.33
N ALA A 149 24.53 -6.40 -6.04
CA ALA A 149 25.74 -6.63 -6.83
C ALA A 149 27.01 -6.79 -5.97
N THR A 150 26.92 -6.58 -4.65
CA THR A 150 28.03 -6.75 -3.71
C THR A 150 27.84 -7.99 -2.86
N ASP A 151 28.93 -8.73 -2.61
CA ASP A 151 28.95 -9.93 -1.75
C ASP A 151 29.11 -9.55 -0.26
N ALA A 152 28.38 -8.51 0.18
CA ALA A 152 28.46 -8.03 1.54
C ALA A 152 27.68 -8.96 2.49
N PRO A 153 28.22 -9.29 3.68
CA PRO A 153 27.50 -10.12 4.64
C PRO A 153 26.24 -9.41 5.14
N VAL A 154 25.08 -10.07 5.00
CA VAL A 154 23.78 -9.51 5.40
C VAL A 154 23.31 -10.06 6.74
N GLU A 155 22.94 -9.17 7.64
CA GLU A 155 22.27 -9.51 8.89
C GLU A 155 20.92 -8.79 9.01
N LEU A 156 19.85 -9.58 9.10
CA LEU A 156 18.48 -9.07 9.22
C LEU A 156 18.00 -9.21 10.67
N LEU A 157 18.01 -8.10 11.40
CA LEU A 157 17.40 -8.05 12.73
C LEU A 157 15.88 -7.97 12.60
N MET A 158 15.20 -9.03 13.00
CA MET A 158 13.75 -9.10 13.09
C MET A 158 13.29 -8.74 14.50
N LYS A 159 12.17 -8.02 14.57
CA LYS A 159 11.48 -7.73 15.82
C LYS A 159 10.32 -8.70 16.00
N ARG A 160 10.10 -9.14 17.23
CA ARG A 160 8.92 -9.92 17.56
C ARG A 160 7.68 -9.10 17.28
N VAL A 161 6.73 -9.71 16.58
CA VAL A 161 5.38 -9.18 16.55
C VAL A 161 4.79 -9.47 17.92
N SER A 162 4.59 -8.41 18.70
CA SER A 162 3.90 -8.51 19.97
C SER A 162 2.51 -9.09 19.72
N SER A 163 2.37 -10.40 19.91
CA SER A 163 1.08 -11.00 20.18
C SER A 163 0.55 -10.23 21.38
N ARG A 164 -0.52 -9.45 21.19
CA ARG A 164 -1.36 -9.08 22.31
C ARG A 164 -1.92 -10.40 22.86
N GLY A 165 -1.22 -10.94 23.87
CA GLY A 165 -1.58 -12.08 24.71
C GLY A 165 -1.93 -13.39 23.99
N ALA A 166 -1.16 -14.45 24.24
CA ALA A 166 -1.75 -15.79 24.17
C ALA A 166 -2.93 -15.85 25.18
N PRO A 167 -4.14 -16.30 24.81
CA PRO A 167 -5.16 -16.63 25.77
C PRO A 167 -4.80 -17.97 26.41
N THR A 168 -4.42 -17.95 27.69
CA THR A 168 -4.57 -19.13 28.53
C THR A 168 -6.04 -19.23 28.94
N THR A 169 -6.86 -19.88 28.11
CA THR A 169 -8.02 -20.72 28.45
C THR A 169 -8.55 -21.28 27.12
N PRO A 170 -8.63 -22.61 26.93
CA PRO A 170 -9.28 -23.18 25.75
C PRO A 170 -10.79 -22.96 25.84
N GLY A 171 -11.33 -22.16 24.93
CA GLY A 171 -12.78 -22.04 24.74
C GLY A 171 -13.33 -20.62 24.61
N GLU A 172 -12.77 -19.78 23.75
CA GLU A 172 -13.48 -18.62 23.18
C GLU A 172 -12.70 -18.18 21.92
N GLY A 173 -13.37 -18.04 20.78
CA GLY A 173 -12.73 -17.78 19.47
C GLY A 173 -12.02 -16.42 19.37
N PRO A 174 -11.24 -16.18 18.29
CA PRO A 174 -10.50 -14.94 18.11
C PRO A 174 -11.45 -13.74 17.94
N GLN A 175 -11.40 -12.76 18.86
CA GLN A 175 -11.99 -11.43 18.67
C GLN A 175 -11.15 -10.61 17.67
N ALA A 176 -11.17 -11.05 16.41
CA ALA A 176 -10.49 -10.36 15.31
C ALA A 176 -11.28 -9.09 14.93
N GLY A 177 -10.57 -7.97 14.78
CA GLY A 177 -11.16 -6.81 14.10
C GLY A 177 -11.57 -7.23 12.68
N LEU A 178 -12.76 -6.83 12.27
CA LEU A 178 -13.36 -7.16 10.98
C LEU A 178 -13.41 -5.88 10.14
N THR A 179 -12.95 -5.95 8.89
CA THR A 179 -13.23 -4.87 7.94
C THR A 179 -14.48 -5.20 7.17
N LEU A 180 -15.40 -4.24 7.09
CA LEU A 180 -16.68 -4.34 6.40
C LEU A 180 -16.72 -3.35 5.24
N GLN A 181 -17.23 -3.79 4.09
CA GLN A 181 -17.65 -2.93 2.99
C GLN A 181 -19.17 -2.74 3.06
N CYS A 182 -19.62 -1.53 3.36
CA CYS A 182 -21.03 -1.15 3.52
C CYS A 182 -21.41 -0.13 2.43
N GLY A 183 -21.90 -0.59 1.28
CA GLY A 183 -22.02 0.29 0.10
C GLY A 183 -20.63 0.73 -0.37
N ASP A 184 -20.35 2.04 -0.39
CA ASP A 184 -19.02 2.60 -0.68
C ASP A 184 -18.16 2.80 0.58
N LEU A 185 -18.77 2.75 1.76
CA LEU A 185 -18.11 2.99 3.04
C LEU A 185 -17.33 1.75 3.50
N ARG A 186 -16.08 1.96 3.90
CA ARG A 186 -15.24 0.93 4.54
C ARG A 186 -15.24 1.16 6.04
N VAL A 187 -15.59 0.13 6.81
CA VAL A 187 -15.70 0.20 8.28
C VAL A 187 -14.78 -0.83 8.92
N ASP A 188 -13.84 -0.37 9.74
CA ASP A 188 -13.03 -1.24 10.59
C ASP A 188 -13.78 -1.45 11.93
N ALA A 189 -14.41 -2.61 12.11
CA ALA A 189 -15.17 -2.97 13.30
C ALA A 189 -14.35 -3.80 14.29
N ARG A 190 -14.43 -3.45 15.57
CA ARG A 190 -13.88 -4.25 16.69
C ARG A 190 -15.02 -4.65 17.60
N LEU A 191 -15.45 -5.90 17.50
CA LEU A 191 -16.53 -6.45 18.33
C LEU A 191 -15.95 -7.11 19.57
N ARG A 192 -16.57 -6.87 20.72
CA ARG A 192 -16.31 -7.54 21.99
C ARG A 192 -17.64 -8.07 22.54
N PRO A 193 -18.12 -9.22 22.01
CA PRO A 193 -19.42 -9.77 22.41
C PRO A 193 -19.52 -10.06 23.90
N GLY A 194 -18.46 -10.59 24.52
CA GLY A 194 -18.42 -10.86 25.96
C GLY A 194 -18.55 -9.61 26.84
N ASP A 195 -18.14 -8.43 26.33
CA ASP A 195 -18.30 -7.15 27.02
C ASP A 195 -19.57 -6.41 26.59
N GLY A 196 -20.31 -6.93 25.61
CA GLY A 196 -21.41 -6.24 24.95
C GLY A 196 -20.99 -4.92 24.30
N LYS A 197 -19.78 -4.82 23.73
CA LYS A 197 -19.23 -3.57 23.18
C LYS A 197 -18.76 -3.74 21.75
N ALA A 198 -18.97 -2.72 20.94
CA ALA A 198 -18.34 -2.61 19.62
C ALA A 198 -17.69 -1.23 19.45
N MET A 199 -16.61 -1.19 18.68
CA MET A 199 -15.99 0.05 18.23
C MET A 199 -15.90 0.01 16.72
N LEU A 200 -16.53 0.97 16.05
CA LEU A 200 -16.44 1.12 14.59
C LEU A 200 -15.50 2.28 14.27
N ALA A 201 -14.59 2.08 13.33
CA ALA A 201 -13.82 3.17 12.73
C ALA A 201 -14.27 3.32 11.27
N LEU A 202 -14.78 4.50 10.94
CA LEU A 202 -15.32 4.86 9.62
C LEU A 202 -15.06 6.34 9.36
N SER A 203 -14.62 6.69 8.15
CA SER A 203 -14.31 8.08 7.79
C SER A 203 -13.28 8.73 8.72
N GLY A 204 -12.40 7.92 9.32
CA GLY A 204 -11.46 8.33 10.38
C GLY A 204 -12.07 8.54 11.77
N ARG A 205 -13.40 8.66 11.88
CA ARG A 205 -14.12 8.77 13.16
C ARG A 205 -14.26 7.41 13.84
N GLN A 206 -14.29 7.43 15.17
CA GLN A 206 -14.63 6.26 15.99
C GLN A 206 -16.04 6.36 16.58
N LEU A 207 -16.82 5.28 16.48
CA LEU A 207 -18.13 5.12 17.10
C LEU A 207 -18.08 4.00 18.14
N ALA A 208 -18.37 4.33 19.39
CA ALA A 208 -18.52 3.34 20.46
C ALA A 208 -19.98 2.92 20.55
N LEU A 209 -20.24 1.63 20.37
CA LEU A 209 -21.57 1.04 20.40
C LEU A 209 -21.67 0.03 21.55
N ALA A 210 -22.87 -0.14 22.10
CA ALA A 210 -23.20 -1.13 23.13
C ALA A 210 -24.20 -2.15 22.59
N SER A 211 -24.15 -3.38 23.10
CA SER A 211 -25.08 -4.43 22.71
C SER A 211 -26.51 -4.04 23.08
N ALA A 212 -27.41 -4.07 22.10
CA ALA A 212 -28.84 -3.81 22.27
C ALA A 212 -29.64 -5.09 22.58
N ASP A 213 -29.11 -6.24 22.16
CA ASP A 213 -29.69 -7.56 22.32
C ASP A 213 -28.61 -8.58 22.71
N ASP A 214 -28.89 -9.86 22.46
CA ASP A 214 -28.13 -11.09 22.74
C ASP A 214 -26.71 -11.14 22.12
N GLY A 215 -26.11 -10.00 21.77
CA GLY A 215 -24.79 -9.86 21.16
C GLY A 215 -24.81 -9.77 19.63
N ASN A 216 -26.01 -9.71 19.03
CA ASN A 216 -26.21 -9.71 17.59
C ASN A 216 -26.38 -8.28 17.03
N ARG A 217 -26.68 -7.30 17.88
CA ARG A 217 -26.83 -5.90 17.50
C ARG A 217 -26.11 -5.00 18.49
N TYR A 218 -25.32 -4.07 17.96
CA TYR A 218 -24.65 -3.02 18.72
C TYR A 218 -25.19 -1.66 18.27
N GLU A 219 -25.53 -0.76 19.19
CA GLU A 219 -26.04 0.57 18.87
C GLU A 219 -25.60 1.65 19.86
N ASP A 220 -25.80 2.92 19.49
CA ASP A 220 -25.66 4.08 20.35
C ASP A 220 -26.96 4.90 20.43
N ASP A 221 -27.00 5.86 21.36
CA ASP A 221 -28.16 6.74 21.57
C ASP A 221 -28.38 7.74 20.43
N LEU A 222 -27.45 7.82 19.46
CA LEU A 222 -27.51 8.70 18.31
C LEU A 222 -28.16 8.01 17.09
N GLY A 223 -28.51 6.72 17.21
CA GLY A 223 -29.15 5.95 16.15
C GLY A 223 -28.15 5.30 15.18
N ASN A 224 -26.87 5.20 15.54
CA ASN A 224 -25.93 4.36 14.81
C ASN A 224 -26.04 2.92 15.31
N ALA A 225 -25.98 1.94 14.41
CA ALA A 225 -26.07 0.54 14.76
C ALA A 225 -25.31 -0.38 13.80
N LEU A 226 -24.79 -1.48 14.32
CA LEU A 226 -24.26 -2.61 13.56
C LEU A 226 -25.00 -3.89 13.95
N ASP A 227 -25.67 -4.48 12.97
CA ASP A 227 -26.28 -5.80 13.05
C ASP A 227 -25.29 -6.87 12.57
N THR A 228 -25.31 -8.03 13.23
CA THR A 228 -24.38 -9.15 12.99
C THR A 228 -25.09 -10.51 12.91
N ARG A 229 -26.42 -10.53 12.76
CA ARG A 229 -27.22 -11.78 12.77
C ARG A 229 -26.82 -12.74 11.65
N ASP A 230 -26.76 -14.03 11.99
CA ASP A 230 -26.55 -15.14 11.06
C ASP A 230 -25.29 -15.00 10.19
N GLY A 231 -24.28 -14.28 10.67
CA GLY A 231 -23.05 -14.00 9.91
C GLY A 231 -23.22 -12.95 8.80
N ALA A 232 -24.40 -12.33 8.68
CA ALA A 232 -24.62 -11.16 7.86
C ALA A 232 -24.37 -9.88 8.68
N TYR A 233 -23.89 -8.84 8.01
CA TYR A 233 -23.60 -7.56 8.63
C TYR A 233 -24.48 -6.47 8.01
N ALA A 234 -25.03 -5.58 8.84
CA ALA A 234 -25.74 -4.40 8.34
C ALA A 234 -25.44 -3.18 9.22
N LEU A 235 -25.07 -2.07 8.59
CA LEU A 235 -24.75 -0.81 9.25
C LEU A 235 -25.91 0.17 9.08
N SER A 236 -26.35 0.79 10.16
CA SER A 236 -27.20 1.99 10.17
C SER A 236 -26.40 3.14 10.74
N LEU A 237 -26.37 4.28 10.05
CA LEU A 237 -25.87 5.53 10.60
C LEU A 237 -27.05 6.42 10.98
N ALA A 238 -26.85 7.35 11.92
CA ALA A 238 -27.89 8.25 12.42
C ALA A 238 -28.69 8.91 11.28
N GLY A 239 -30.01 8.67 11.25
CA GLY A 239 -30.91 9.22 10.24
C GLY A 239 -30.80 8.60 8.83
N GLN A 240 -29.99 7.55 8.66
CA GLN A 240 -29.81 6.83 7.40
C GLN A 240 -30.42 5.42 7.47
N PRO A 241 -30.92 4.88 6.33
CA PRO A 241 -31.37 3.49 6.28
C PRO A 241 -30.21 2.51 6.51
N ALA A 242 -30.54 1.29 6.94
CA ALA A 242 -29.55 0.22 7.06
C ALA A 242 -28.98 -0.17 5.69
N VAL A 243 -27.67 -0.36 5.62
CA VAL A 243 -26.93 -0.81 4.44
C VAL A 243 -26.29 -2.16 4.74
N ALA A 244 -26.46 -3.12 3.83
CA ALA A 244 -25.82 -4.42 3.96
C ALA A 244 -24.29 -4.29 3.82
N CYS A 245 -23.57 -5.06 4.62
CA CYS A 245 -22.12 -5.03 4.67
C CYS A 245 -21.52 -6.42 4.40
N THR A 246 -20.37 -6.45 3.72
CA THR A 246 -19.62 -7.68 3.47
C THR A 246 -18.23 -7.62 4.10
N PRO A 247 -17.75 -8.70 4.74
CA PRO A 247 -16.36 -8.81 5.17
C PRO A 247 -15.36 -8.62 4.02
N VAL A 248 -14.32 -7.84 4.26
CA VAL A 248 -13.19 -7.65 3.33
C VAL A 248 -11.86 -7.70 4.09
N GLU A 249 -10.78 -8.03 3.38
CA GLU A 249 -9.45 -8.13 4.00
C GLU A 249 -8.73 -6.78 4.10
N SER A 250 -8.95 -5.90 3.13
CA SER A 250 -8.25 -4.61 3.02
C SER A 250 -8.92 -3.53 3.88
N PRO A 251 -8.17 -2.83 4.76
CA PRO A 251 -8.72 -1.74 5.56
C PRO A 251 -9.15 -0.54 4.72
N SER A 252 -9.78 0.43 5.40
CA SER A 252 -9.94 1.77 4.84
C SER A 252 -8.58 2.49 4.75
N PRO A 253 -8.38 3.43 3.82
CA PRO A 253 -7.19 4.29 3.83
C PRO A 253 -7.01 5.01 5.18
N TRP A 254 -8.11 5.40 5.81
CA TRP A 254 -8.15 5.99 7.15
C TRP A 254 -7.70 5.01 8.24
N GLY A 255 -8.19 3.77 8.20
CA GLY A 255 -7.81 2.71 9.13
C GLY A 255 -6.37 2.26 8.95
N ALA A 256 -5.87 2.21 7.71
CA ALA A 256 -4.45 1.96 7.41
C ALA A 256 -3.56 3.06 8.00
N ALA A 257 -3.91 4.33 7.77
CA ALA A 257 -3.20 5.47 8.33
C ALA A 257 -3.18 5.45 9.86
N ALA A 258 -4.33 5.22 10.50
CA ALA A 258 -4.43 5.12 11.96
C ALA A 258 -3.53 4.01 12.52
N ARG A 259 -3.47 2.84 11.86
CA ARG A 259 -2.57 1.74 12.24
C ARG A 259 -1.09 2.06 12.00
N GLY A 260 -0.79 2.93 11.04
CA GLY A 260 0.54 3.44 10.76
C GLY A 260 1.03 4.52 11.73
N GLY A 261 0.23 4.91 12.74
CA GLY A 261 0.60 5.96 13.70
C GLY A 261 0.44 7.39 13.14
N ILE A 262 -0.32 7.53 12.05
CA ILE A 262 -0.71 8.85 11.52
C ILE A 262 -1.69 9.49 12.50
N ALA A 263 -1.42 10.75 12.86
CA ALA A 263 -2.24 11.52 13.78
C ALA A 263 -3.39 12.22 13.04
N PHE A 264 -3.16 12.66 11.82
CA PHE A 264 -4.15 13.33 10.99
C PHE A 264 -4.01 12.92 9.53
N ARG A 265 -5.14 12.66 8.88
CA ARG A 265 -5.22 12.44 7.44
C ARG A 265 -6.26 13.38 6.84
N ALA A 266 -6.04 13.83 5.62
CA ALA A 266 -7.04 14.53 4.82
C ALA A 266 -6.92 14.17 3.34
N ALA A 267 -8.01 14.32 2.59
CA ALA A 267 -8.07 14.06 1.16
C ALA A 267 -9.11 14.94 0.46
N GLY A 268 -8.96 15.12 -0.86
CA GLY A 268 -9.95 15.78 -1.72
C GLY A 268 -9.82 15.36 -3.17
N ASN A 269 -10.85 15.66 -3.97
CA ASN A 269 -11.05 15.02 -5.28
C ASN A 269 -10.68 15.89 -6.49
N GLU A 270 -10.63 17.21 -6.36
CA GLU A 270 -10.45 18.11 -7.51
C GLU A 270 -9.42 19.24 -7.25
N PRO A 271 -8.17 19.07 -7.73
CA PRO A 271 -7.57 17.82 -8.20
C PRO A 271 -7.38 16.80 -7.06
N GLY A 272 -7.26 15.51 -7.39
CA GLY A 272 -7.12 14.45 -6.41
C GLY A 272 -5.85 14.58 -5.57
N TRP A 273 -6.00 14.61 -4.24
CA TRP A 273 -4.88 14.73 -3.31
C TRP A 273 -5.17 14.05 -1.98
N HIS A 274 -4.11 13.68 -1.24
CA HIS A 274 -4.22 13.36 0.18
C HIS A 274 -2.96 13.75 0.94
N VAL A 275 -3.11 13.94 2.26
CA VAL A 275 -2.01 14.22 3.18
C VAL A 275 -2.12 13.36 4.41
N GLU A 276 -0.98 12.90 4.91
CA GLU A 276 -0.82 12.23 6.19
C GLU A 276 0.17 13.00 7.05
N VAL A 277 -0.20 13.24 8.30
CA VAL A 277 0.64 13.89 9.31
C VAL A 277 0.87 12.92 10.45
N GLY A 278 2.14 12.64 10.74
CA GLY A 278 2.55 11.80 11.86
C GLY A 278 2.22 12.40 13.22
N SER A 279 2.56 11.67 14.28
CA SER A 279 2.40 12.12 15.67
C SER A 279 3.59 12.91 16.19
N GLY A 280 3.40 13.70 17.24
CA GLY A 280 4.46 14.45 17.94
C GLY A 280 4.49 15.96 17.65
N ASP A 281 5.50 16.63 18.20
CA ASP A 281 5.64 18.10 18.12
C ASP A 281 6.28 18.58 16.81
N ALA A 282 7.08 17.73 16.16
CA ALA A 282 7.67 17.96 14.85
C ALA A 282 7.38 16.77 13.92
N PRO A 283 6.11 16.56 13.54
CA PRO A 283 5.70 15.38 12.81
C PRO A 283 6.18 15.42 11.35
N ARG A 284 6.37 14.23 10.78
CA ARG A 284 6.49 14.06 9.33
C ARG A 284 5.14 14.38 8.67
N LEU A 285 5.16 15.15 7.59
CA LEU A 285 3.99 15.42 6.74
C LEU A 285 4.30 14.92 5.33
N LYS A 286 3.50 13.97 4.84
CA LYS A 286 3.59 13.46 3.47
C LYS A 286 2.31 13.77 2.73
N ALA A 287 2.41 14.45 1.58
CA ALA A 287 1.30 14.74 0.70
C ALA A 287 1.51 14.08 -0.66
N GLU A 288 0.47 13.44 -1.19
CA GLU A 288 0.41 12.98 -2.58
C GLU A 288 -0.61 13.85 -3.31
N LEU A 289 -0.16 14.47 -4.39
CA LEU A 289 -0.90 15.45 -5.19
C LEU A 289 -1.15 14.89 -6.58
N ASP A 290 -2.10 15.49 -7.27
CA ASP A 290 -2.37 15.25 -8.68
C ASP A 290 -2.56 13.74 -8.98
N TYR A 291 -3.40 13.09 -8.17
CA TYR A 291 -3.69 11.65 -8.23
C TYR A 291 -2.44 10.76 -8.06
N GLY A 292 -1.50 11.21 -7.22
CA GLY A 292 -0.27 10.48 -6.92
C GLY A 292 0.88 10.74 -7.90
N ALA A 293 0.68 11.60 -8.91
CA ALA A 293 1.74 11.96 -9.85
C ALA A 293 2.88 12.76 -9.18
N ARG A 294 2.59 13.43 -8.07
CA ARG A 294 3.56 14.22 -7.30
C ARG A 294 3.47 13.86 -5.83
N THR A 295 4.63 13.72 -5.18
CA THR A 295 4.73 13.53 -3.73
C THR A 295 5.58 14.64 -3.16
N VAL A 296 5.14 15.22 -2.04
CA VAL A 296 5.87 16.25 -1.29
C VAL A 296 5.93 15.83 0.16
N GLU A 297 7.12 15.96 0.75
CA GLU A 297 7.39 15.47 2.09
C GLU A 297 8.17 16.48 2.91
N VAL A 298 7.65 16.77 4.11
CA VAL A 298 8.30 17.57 5.13
C VAL A 298 8.66 16.64 6.27
N GLU A 299 9.96 16.40 6.46
CA GLU A 299 10.48 15.50 7.51
C GLU A 299 10.12 15.97 8.93
N HIS A 300 10.17 17.29 9.14
CA HIS A 300 9.92 17.93 10.43
C HIS A 300 9.02 19.14 10.25
N ALA A 301 7.71 18.93 10.21
CA ALA A 301 6.76 20.03 10.07
C ALA A 301 6.68 20.83 11.38
N ALA A 302 6.74 22.16 11.26
CA ALA A 302 6.38 23.05 12.35
C ALA A 302 4.86 22.97 12.57
N ARG A 303 4.44 22.93 13.83
CA ARG A 303 3.04 22.87 14.22
C ARG A 303 2.62 24.13 14.97
N GLU A 304 1.51 24.71 14.56
CA GLU A 304 0.87 25.83 15.25
C GLU A 304 -0.62 25.51 15.45
N GLY A 305 -1.00 25.11 16.67
CA GLY A 305 -2.35 24.62 16.93
C GLY A 305 -2.66 23.33 16.16
N LEU A 306 -3.54 23.44 15.16
CA LEU A 306 -3.92 22.35 14.23
C LEU A 306 -3.24 22.49 12.87
N ASP A 307 -2.54 23.59 12.61
CA ASP A 307 -1.91 23.87 11.34
C ASP A 307 -0.47 23.36 11.32
N TYR A 308 -0.01 22.98 10.12
CA TYR A 308 1.32 22.47 9.88
C TYR A 308 1.99 23.24 8.76
N ALA A 309 3.29 23.48 8.88
CA ALA A 309 4.07 24.15 7.84
C ALA A 309 5.50 23.61 7.77
N GLY A 310 6.11 23.68 6.60
CA GLY A 310 7.52 23.39 6.44
C GLY A 310 7.98 23.47 5.00
N THR A 311 9.22 23.05 4.78
CA THR A 311 9.84 23.02 3.45
C THR A 311 10.32 21.61 3.17
N ALA A 312 9.92 21.08 2.02
CA ALA A 312 10.34 19.78 1.56
C ALA A 312 11.79 19.80 1.05
N ALA A 313 12.38 18.62 0.85
CA ALA A 313 13.77 18.49 0.41
C ALA A 313 14.05 19.12 -0.97
N ASP A 314 13.02 19.19 -1.83
CA ASP A 314 13.06 19.83 -3.15
C ASP A 314 12.90 21.37 -3.10
N GLY A 315 12.76 21.95 -1.90
CA GLY A 315 12.52 23.37 -1.69
C GLY A 315 11.04 23.77 -1.72
N SER A 316 10.12 22.83 -1.93
CA SER A 316 8.69 23.13 -1.95
C SER A 316 8.21 23.61 -0.58
N VAL A 317 7.52 24.76 -0.55
CA VAL A 317 6.92 25.31 0.67
C VAL A 317 5.54 24.70 0.86
N VAL A 318 5.32 24.06 1.99
CA VAL A 318 4.08 23.35 2.33
C VAL A 318 3.41 24.01 3.53
N ARG A 319 2.10 24.23 3.43
CA ARG A 319 1.23 24.62 4.54
C ARG A 319 -0.04 23.78 4.53
N LEU A 320 -0.41 23.22 5.66
CA LEU A 320 -1.68 22.53 5.86
C LEU A 320 -2.45 23.27 6.95
N GLU A 321 -3.58 23.86 6.57
CA GLU A 321 -4.52 24.50 7.47
C GLU A 321 -5.65 23.51 7.79
N VAL A 322 -5.98 23.34 9.08
CA VAL A 322 -6.98 22.37 9.54
C VAL A 322 -8.01 23.02 10.44
N GLU A 323 -9.28 22.86 10.11
CA GLU A 323 -10.40 23.40 10.89
C GLU A 323 -11.32 22.28 11.37
N ARG A 324 -11.67 22.26 12.67
CA ARG A 324 -12.64 21.31 13.24
C ARG A 324 -14.05 21.77 12.92
N ASN A 325 -14.61 21.25 11.84
CA ASN A 325 -15.98 21.48 11.42
C ASN A 325 -16.49 20.27 10.62
N ALA A 326 -17.81 20.13 10.52
CA ALA A 326 -18.39 19.10 9.68
C ALA A 326 -17.99 19.36 8.22
N CYS A 327 -17.38 18.36 7.59
CA CYS A 327 -16.97 18.39 6.19
C CYS A 327 -17.58 17.19 5.48
N GLN A 328 -18.12 17.42 4.28
CA GLN A 328 -18.69 16.36 3.46
C GLN A 328 -17.90 16.25 2.16
N ASP A 329 -17.47 15.04 1.82
CA ASP A 329 -16.85 14.73 0.54
C ASP A 329 -17.91 14.85 -0.57
N ASP A 330 -17.59 15.62 -1.60
CA ASP A 330 -18.52 15.97 -2.69
C ASP A 330 -18.82 14.80 -3.64
N MET A 331 -17.89 13.86 -3.76
CA MET A 331 -18.01 12.70 -4.64
C MET A 331 -18.73 11.52 -3.97
N SER A 332 -18.42 11.23 -2.72
CA SER A 332 -18.95 10.08 -1.96
C SER A 332 -20.07 10.43 -1.01
N GLY A 333 -20.20 11.70 -0.62
CA GLY A 333 -21.11 12.14 0.45
C GLY A 333 -20.64 11.75 1.86
N GLU A 334 -19.45 11.17 2.00
CA GLU A 334 -18.89 10.76 3.29
C GLU A 334 -18.64 11.96 4.20
N SER A 335 -18.91 11.81 5.51
CA SER A 335 -18.83 12.88 6.49
C SER A 335 -17.60 12.77 7.39
N PHE A 336 -16.93 13.89 7.59
CA PHE A 336 -15.69 14.04 8.33
C PHE A 336 -15.80 15.15 9.40
N GLU A 337 -14.91 15.09 10.38
CA GLU A 337 -14.89 16.03 11.52
C GLU A 337 -13.98 17.25 11.33
N ALA A 338 -13.28 17.33 10.20
CA ALA A 338 -12.44 18.45 9.86
C ALA A 338 -12.47 18.76 8.36
N SER A 339 -12.32 20.03 8.04
CA SER A 339 -11.90 20.48 6.72
C SER A 339 -10.40 20.76 6.70
N ALA A 340 -9.79 20.56 5.55
CA ALA A 340 -8.36 20.74 5.35
C ALA A 340 -8.10 21.58 4.10
N ARG A 341 -7.11 22.47 4.20
CA ARG A 341 -6.57 23.22 3.07
C ARG A 341 -5.07 23.03 3.02
N LEU A 342 -4.61 22.26 2.04
CA LEU A 342 -3.21 22.07 1.76
C LEU A 342 -2.76 23.11 0.73
N SER A 343 -1.64 23.77 0.96
CA SER A 343 -0.96 24.61 -0.02
C SER A 343 0.47 24.15 -0.24
N VAL A 344 0.85 24.02 -1.52
CA VAL A 344 2.19 23.64 -1.95
C VAL A 344 2.64 24.65 -3.00
N ASN A 345 3.70 25.42 -2.71
CA ASN A 345 4.21 26.49 -3.57
C ASN A 345 3.12 27.50 -4.02
N GLY A 346 2.09 27.71 -3.21
CA GLY A 346 0.96 28.61 -3.49
C GLY A 346 -0.21 27.95 -4.23
N GLU A 347 -0.04 26.75 -4.81
CA GLU A 347 -1.18 25.94 -5.27
C GLU A 347 -1.98 25.48 -4.06
N THR A 348 -3.31 25.46 -4.15
CA THR A 348 -4.19 25.17 -3.01
C THR A 348 -5.14 24.03 -3.33
N TYR A 349 -5.22 23.09 -2.39
CA TYR A 349 -6.06 21.91 -2.43
C TYR A 349 -7.02 21.96 -1.24
N ARG A 350 -8.27 21.55 -1.46
CA ARG A 350 -9.33 21.56 -0.43
C ARG A 350 -9.90 20.15 -0.29
N GLY A 351 -10.29 19.81 0.93
CA GLY A 351 -10.75 18.48 1.22
C GLY A 351 -11.21 18.32 2.66
N CYS A 352 -11.54 17.09 3.00
CA CYS A 352 -11.99 16.69 4.32
C CYS A 352 -10.94 15.82 5.02
N GLY A 353 -10.93 15.84 6.35
CA GLY A 353 -9.96 15.11 7.13
C GLY A 353 -10.48 14.65 8.48
N SER A 354 -9.69 13.80 9.13
CA SER A 354 -9.99 13.27 10.46
C SER A 354 -8.72 13.07 11.26
N PHE A 355 -8.87 13.23 12.57
CA PHE A 355 -7.84 12.97 13.57
C PHE A 355 -7.91 11.48 13.95
N LEU A 356 -6.84 10.76 13.64
CA LEU A 356 -6.81 9.29 13.70
C LEU A 356 -6.15 8.75 14.97
N ALA A 357 -5.31 9.57 15.61
CA ALA A 357 -4.72 9.28 16.91
C ALA A 357 -5.53 9.99 18.02
N PRO A 358 -5.83 9.31 19.14
CA PRO A 358 -6.33 9.95 20.35
C PRO A 358 -5.25 10.78 21.06
#